data_AF-A0A958GNA2-F1
#
_entry.id   AF-A0A958GNA2-F1
#
_cell.length_a   1.000
_cell.length_b   1.000
_cell.length_c   1.000
_cell.angle_alpha   90.00
_cell.angle_beta   90.00
_cell.angle_gamma   90.00
#
_symmetry.space_group_name_H-M   'P 1'
#
loop_
_entity.id
_entity.type
_entity.pdbx_description
1 polymer ?
#
loop_
_entity_poly.entity_id
_entity_poly.type
_entity_poly.pdbx_seq_one_letter_code
_entity_poly.pdbx_strand_id
1 'polypeptide(L)'
;MVGSQFRSASIAVSRICAFLLWAFALACAFSAVDSHALTPSEAYKVLGKRQTTYDARQSKLPPAQAQALQELLTLYDKAVVQRAQITLFLRTDGAEGRPLSAYDGALAELATKLDFVPLEKDLLPIRELVTRALEEQQQYFHSIVRGRERDFYEFKASRAHPMVQSASKKLRRAYDMLMLTYSSESAHNKRAFGDHFAALDF
;
A
#
# COMPACT_ATOMS: atom_id res chain seq x y z
N MET A 1 42.70 -10.22 -73.42
CA MET A 1 41.77 -11.28 -72.99
C MET A 1 41.84 -11.37 -71.47
N VAL A 2 40.94 -10.66 -70.80
CA VAL A 2 40.78 -10.56 -69.33
C VAL A 2 39.38 -11.12 -69.09
N GLY A 3 39.19 -12.23 -68.37
CA GLY A 3 39.24 -12.32 -66.92
C GLY A 3 37.85 -12.80 -66.46
N SER A 4 37.71 -14.11 -66.26
CA SER A 4 36.45 -14.76 -65.85
C SER A 4 36.71 -15.62 -64.62
N GLN A 5 36.83 -14.98 -63.46
CA GLN A 5 36.60 -15.62 -62.16
C GLN A 5 36.15 -14.50 -61.22
N PHE A 6 34.94 -14.61 -60.68
CA PHE A 6 34.46 -14.03 -59.40
C PHE A 6 32.93 -13.98 -59.43
N ARG A 7 32.29 -15.14 -59.33
CA ARG A 7 30.87 -15.27 -58.97
C ARG A 7 30.71 -16.46 -58.03
N SER A 8 31.11 -16.32 -56.76
CA SER A 8 30.78 -17.28 -55.70
C SER A 8 31.04 -16.73 -54.29
N ALA A 9 30.73 -15.46 -54.02
CA ALA A 9 30.95 -14.87 -52.69
C ALA A 9 29.80 -13.98 -52.19
N SER A 10 28.58 -14.12 -52.70
CA SER A 10 27.49 -13.19 -52.35
C SER A 10 26.30 -13.81 -51.58
N ILE A 11 26.38 -15.08 -51.17
CA ILE A 11 25.23 -15.76 -50.51
C ILE A 11 25.49 -16.07 -49.03
N ALA A 12 26.75 -16.11 -48.57
CA ALA A 12 27.08 -16.57 -47.21
C ALA A 12 26.94 -15.49 -46.11
N VAL A 13 27.02 -14.20 -46.43
CA VAL A 13 27.07 -13.13 -45.42
C VAL A 13 25.67 -12.70 -44.92
N SER A 14 24.61 -12.97 -45.69
CA SER A 14 23.25 -12.52 -45.35
C SER A 14 22.58 -13.32 -44.22
N ARG A 15 23.03 -14.56 -43.95
CA ARG A 15 22.39 -15.44 -42.95
C ARG A 15 22.95 -15.31 -41.53
N ILE A 16 24.11 -14.69 -41.36
CA ILE A 16 24.79 -14.58 -40.05
C ILE A 16 24.31 -13.35 -39.27
N CYS A 17 23.96 -12.25 -39.94
CA CYS A 17 23.43 -11.05 -39.27
C CYS A 17 21.98 -11.21 -38.77
N ALA A 18 21.18 -12.09 -39.37
CA ALA A 18 19.79 -12.32 -38.95
C ALA A 18 19.68 -13.13 -37.64
N PHE A 19 20.67 -13.96 -37.32
CA PHE A 19 20.67 -14.77 -36.10
C PHE A 19 21.10 -13.98 -34.85
N LEU A 20 21.97 -12.99 -35.00
CA LEU A 20 22.45 -12.18 -33.87
C LEU A 20 21.43 -11.14 -33.39
N LEU A 21 20.49 -10.71 -34.24
CA LEU A 21 19.39 -9.82 -33.86
C LEU A 21 18.25 -10.54 -33.13
N TRP A 22 18.10 -11.86 -33.32
CA TRP A 22 17.11 -12.65 -32.59
C TRP A 22 17.55 -13.05 -31.18
N ALA A 23 18.86 -13.22 -30.96
CA ALA A 23 19.41 -13.55 -29.64
C ALA A 23 19.35 -12.38 -28.64
N PHE A 24 19.40 -11.13 -29.12
CA PHE A 24 19.32 -9.95 -28.25
C PHE A 24 17.87 -9.56 -27.91
N ALA A 25 16.90 -9.89 -28.78
CA ALA A 25 15.48 -9.64 -28.51
C ALA A 25 14.87 -10.62 -27.50
N LEU A 26 15.44 -11.83 -27.34
CA LEU A 26 14.95 -12.83 -26.37
C LEU A 26 15.48 -12.61 -24.94
N ALA A 27 16.54 -11.82 -24.74
CA ALA A 27 17.10 -11.55 -23.42
C ALA A 27 16.41 -10.39 -22.66
N CYS A 28 15.55 -9.62 -23.34
CA CYS A 28 14.74 -8.56 -22.71
C CYS A 28 13.34 -9.03 -22.31
N ALA A 29 12.98 -10.28 -22.59
CA ALA A 29 11.73 -10.87 -22.16
C ALA A 29 11.94 -11.52 -20.78
N PHE A 30 11.16 -11.07 -19.79
CA PHE A 30 11.03 -11.66 -18.45
C PHE A 30 12.13 -11.37 -17.44
N SER A 31 12.12 -10.13 -16.95
CA SER A 31 12.06 -9.95 -15.50
C SER A 31 10.98 -8.92 -15.20
N ALA A 32 9.73 -9.27 -15.50
CA ALA A 32 8.63 -8.69 -14.73
C ALA A 32 8.84 -9.21 -13.32
N VAL A 33 9.57 -8.43 -12.51
CA VAL A 33 9.61 -8.64 -11.06
C VAL A 33 8.17 -8.49 -10.64
N ASP A 34 7.49 -9.62 -10.39
CA ASP A 34 6.22 -9.61 -9.69
C ASP A 34 6.50 -8.91 -8.37
N SER A 35 6.13 -7.63 -8.30
CA SER A 35 6.14 -6.88 -7.04
C SER A 35 5.09 -7.54 -6.16
N HIS A 36 5.55 -8.55 -5.42
CA HIS A 36 4.76 -9.27 -4.44
C HIS A 36 4.09 -8.23 -3.54
N ALA A 37 2.77 -8.30 -3.47
CA ALA A 37 2.02 -7.47 -2.54
C ALA A 37 2.47 -7.81 -1.12
N LEU A 38 2.97 -6.81 -0.39
CA LEU A 38 3.33 -6.95 1.02
C LEU A 38 2.19 -7.61 1.80
N THR A 39 2.54 -8.59 2.61
CA THR A 39 1.67 -9.07 3.68
C THR A 39 1.47 -7.94 4.72
N PRO A 40 0.40 -7.99 5.53
CA PRO A 40 0.24 -7.06 6.64
C PRO A 40 1.47 -7.01 7.55
N SER A 41 2.05 -8.16 7.91
CA SER A 41 3.25 -8.17 8.78
C SER A 41 4.44 -7.44 8.18
N GLU A 42 4.70 -7.61 6.88
CA GLU A 42 5.77 -6.88 6.19
C GLU A 42 5.46 -5.39 6.09
N ALA A 43 4.21 -5.01 5.82
CA ALA A 43 3.80 -3.62 5.77
C ALA A 43 4.02 -2.89 7.10
N TYR A 44 3.67 -3.51 8.23
CA TYR A 44 3.95 -2.93 9.55
C TYR A 44 5.45 -2.77 9.80
N LYS A 45 6.28 -3.74 9.38
CA LYS A 45 7.75 -3.65 9.49
C LYS A 45 8.31 -2.49 8.65
N VAL A 46 7.86 -2.33 7.41
CA VAL A 46 8.24 -1.21 6.52
C VAL A 46 7.97 0.15 7.17
N LEU A 47 6.87 0.24 7.92
CA LEU A 47 6.45 1.45 8.63
C LEU A 47 7.09 1.60 10.02
N GLY A 48 7.89 0.62 10.47
CA GLY A 48 8.51 0.62 11.79
C GLY A 48 7.49 0.48 12.94
N LYS A 49 6.42 -0.29 12.73
CA LYS A 49 5.30 -0.44 13.66
C LYS A 49 5.16 -1.90 14.11
N ARG A 50 4.58 -2.09 15.30
CA ARG A 50 4.18 -3.40 15.79
C ARG A 50 2.82 -3.77 15.19
N GLN A 51 2.65 -5.04 14.83
CA GLN A 51 1.34 -5.60 14.47
C GLN A 51 0.84 -6.50 15.61
N THR A 52 -0.39 -6.27 16.05
CA THR A 52 -1.14 -7.20 16.88
C THR A 52 -2.45 -7.52 16.17
N THR A 53 -2.68 -8.79 15.86
CA THR A 53 -3.92 -9.24 15.24
C THR A 53 -5.04 -9.26 16.26
N TYR A 54 -6.17 -8.62 15.94
CA TYR A 54 -7.39 -8.72 16.72
C TYR A 54 -7.90 -10.16 16.70
N ASP A 55 -8.34 -10.66 17.85
CA ASP A 55 -8.90 -12.00 18.00
C ASP A 55 -10.36 -11.91 18.44
N ALA A 56 -11.27 -12.14 17.49
CA ALA A 56 -12.71 -12.17 17.74
C ALA A 56 -13.14 -13.24 18.75
N ARG A 57 -12.39 -14.35 18.89
CA ARG A 57 -12.71 -15.42 19.83
C ARG A 57 -12.39 -15.06 21.28
N GLN A 58 -11.48 -14.10 21.48
CA GLN A 58 -11.12 -13.54 22.77
C GLN A 58 -11.83 -12.21 23.05
N SER A 59 -12.71 -11.77 22.15
CA SER A 59 -13.47 -10.54 22.31
C SER A 59 -14.50 -10.69 23.42
N LYS A 60 -14.70 -9.62 24.19
CA LYS A 60 -15.82 -9.53 25.15
C LYS A 60 -17.13 -9.05 24.51
N LEU A 61 -17.12 -8.77 23.20
CA LEU A 61 -18.28 -8.35 22.45
C LEU A 61 -19.17 -9.55 22.07
N PRO A 62 -20.46 -9.34 21.79
CA PRO A 62 -21.29 -10.33 21.13
C PRO A 62 -20.63 -10.84 19.84
N PRO A 63 -20.77 -12.14 19.49
CA PRO A 63 -20.06 -12.75 18.36
C PRO A 63 -20.22 -12.01 17.02
N ALA A 64 -21.41 -11.53 16.71
CA ALA A 64 -21.67 -10.78 15.48
C ALA A 64 -20.91 -9.43 15.45
N GLN A 65 -20.87 -8.71 16.57
CA GLN A 65 -20.11 -7.46 16.69
C GLN A 65 -18.60 -7.73 16.61
N ALA A 66 -18.12 -8.76 17.30
CA ALA A 66 -16.71 -9.15 17.28
C ALA A 66 -16.26 -9.51 15.86
N GLN A 67 -17.10 -10.21 15.10
CA GLN A 67 -16.84 -10.55 13.70
C GLN A 67 -16.84 -9.30 12.80
N ALA A 68 -17.82 -8.41 12.94
CA ALA A 68 -17.85 -7.16 12.18
C ALA A 68 -16.61 -6.28 12.47
N LEU A 69 -16.15 -6.24 13.73
CA LEU A 69 -14.93 -5.53 14.11
C LEU A 69 -13.67 -6.19 13.54
N GLN A 70 -13.60 -7.53 13.52
CA GLN A 70 -12.53 -8.27 12.85
C GLN A 70 -12.44 -7.90 11.36
N GLU A 71 -13.59 -7.85 10.68
CA GLU A 71 -13.66 -7.47 9.26
C GLU A 71 -13.19 -6.03 9.05
N LEU A 72 -13.65 -5.10 9.89
CA LEU A 72 -13.22 -3.70 9.85
C LEU A 72 -11.70 -3.56 10.02
N LEU A 73 -11.10 -4.21 11.03
CA LEU A 73 -9.66 -4.14 11.28
C LEU A 73 -8.85 -4.86 10.20
N THR A 74 -9.40 -5.91 9.58
CA THR A 74 -8.80 -6.55 8.41
C THR A 74 -8.75 -5.61 7.20
N LEU A 75 -9.76 -4.74 7.04
CA LEU A 75 -9.71 -3.68 6.02
C LEU A 75 -8.67 -2.60 6.37
N TYR A 76 -8.46 -2.31 7.66
CA TYR A 76 -7.40 -1.40 8.09
C TYR A 76 -6.00 -1.98 7.81
N ASP A 77 -5.79 -3.28 8.04
CA ASP A 77 -4.54 -3.95 7.65
C ASP A 77 -4.26 -3.81 6.14
N LYS A 78 -5.30 -3.91 5.29
CA LYS A 78 -5.15 -3.67 3.85
C LYS A 78 -4.80 -2.22 3.53
N ALA A 79 -5.37 -1.24 4.24
CA ALA A 79 -4.99 0.16 4.10
C ALA A 79 -3.54 0.41 4.55
N VAL A 80 -3.10 -0.24 5.63
CA VAL A 80 -1.69 -0.22 6.08
C VAL A 80 -0.76 -0.77 5.00
N VAL A 81 -1.13 -1.88 4.34
CA VAL A 81 -0.38 -2.42 3.19
C VAL A 81 -0.25 -1.38 2.08
N GLN A 82 -1.33 -0.70 1.71
CA GLN A 82 -1.26 0.34 0.66
C GLN A 82 -0.34 1.50 1.06
N ARG A 83 -0.43 1.96 2.32
CA ARG A 83 0.45 3.01 2.85
C ARG A 83 1.93 2.58 2.82
N ALA A 84 2.22 1.34 3.20
CA ALA A 84 3.58 0.80 3.15
C ALA A 84 4.11 0.69 1.71
N GLN A 85 3.27 0.27 0.77
CA GLN A 85 3.61 0.18 -0.65
C GLN A 85 4.00 1.54 -1.26
N ILE A 86 3.18 2.58 -1.05
CA ILE A 86 3.50 3.91 -1.56
C ILE A 86 4.70 4.52 -0.83
N THR A 87 4.88 4.20 0.45
CA THR A 87 6.07 4.58 1.23
C THR A 87 7.35 3.98 0.65
N LEU A 88 7.37 2.69 0.33
CA LEU A 88 8.52 2.06 -0.32
C LEU A 88 8.78 2.67 -1.70
N PHE A 89 7.73 2.86 -2.49
CA PHE A 89 7.84 3.49 -3.80
C PHE A 89 8.52 4.85 -3.73
N LEU A 90 8.10 5.70 -2.79
CA LEU A 90 8.71 7.02 -2.62
C LEU A 90 10.15 6.94 -2.07
N ARG A 91 10.43 6.05 -1.10
CA ARG A 91 11.77 5.90 -0.50
C ARG A 91 12.81 5.32 -1.46
N THR A 92 12.38 4.48 -2.39
CA THR A 92 13.27 3.72 -3.28
C THR A 92 13.29 4.28 -4.71
N ASP A 93 12.73 5.48 -4.91
CA ASP A 93 12.57 6.12 -6.22
C ASP A 93 11.91 5.19 -7.26
N GLY A 94 10.91 4.42 -6.80
CA GLY A 94 10.14 3.48 -7.61
C GLY A 94 10.78 2.11 -7.84
N ALA A 95 11.93 1.80 -7.25
CA ALA A 95 12.55 0.48 -7.36
C ALA A 95 11.76 -0.61 -6.61
N GLU A 96 11.10 -0.25 -5.50
CA GLU A 96 10.24 -1.13 -4.71
C GLU A 96 8.85 -0.52 -4.51
N GLY A 97 7.92 -1.31 -3.98
CA GLY A 97 6.56 -0.85 -3.72
C GLY A 97 5.69 -0.75 -4.97
N ARG A 98 4.66 0.09 -4.91
CA ARG A 98 3.68 0.28 -6.00
C ARG A 98 3.43 1.77 -6.25
N PRO A 99 3.21 2.16 -7.52
CA PRO A 99 2.97 3.55 -7.89
C PRO A 99 1.63 4.06 -7.35
N LEU A 100 1.50 5.39 -7.33
CA LEU A 100 0.32 6.09 -6.81
C LEU A 100 -1.01 5.64 -7.46
N SER A 101 -1.01 5.27 -8.75
CA SER A 101 -2.22 4.78 -9.42
C SER A 101 -2.74 3.45 -8.85
N ALA A 102 -1.84 2.55 -8.43
CA ALA A 102 -2.22 1.30 -7.78
C ALA A 102 -2.74 1.55 -6.35
N TYR A 103 -2.15 2.53 -5.65
CA TYR A 103 -2.63 2.99 -4.35
C TYR A 103 -4.05 3.57 -4.42
N ASP A 104 -4.31 4.41 -5.43
CA ASP A 104 -5.62 5.04 -5.64
C ASP A 104 -6.73 4.01 -5.87
N GLY A 105 -6.48 3.05 -6.77
CA GLY A 105 -7.44 1.97 -7.05
C GLY A 105 -7.74 1.14 -5.80
N ALA A 106 -6.71 0.81 -5.02
CA ALA A 106 -6.87 0.03 -3.79
C ALA A 106 -7.63 0.81 -2.71
N LEU A 107 -7.40 2.12 -2.56
CA LEU A 107 -8.17 2.94 -1.61
C LEU A 107 -9.64 3.06 -2.00
N ALA A 108 -9.95 3.23 -3.28
CA ALA A 108 -11.34 3.28 -3.75
C ALA A 108 -12.08 1.95 -3.48
N GLU A 109 -11.40 0.82 -3.71
CA GLU A 109 -11.91 -0.50 -3.35
C GLU A 109 -12.12 -0.66 -1.84
N LEU A 110 -11.18 -0.16 -1.02
CA LEU A 110 -11.28 -0.21 0.44
C LEU A 110 -12.42 0.65 0.97
N ALA A 111 -12.60 1.87 0.46
CA ALA A 111 -13.70 2.75 0.82
C ALA A 111 -15.05 2.06 0.55
N THR A 112 -15.19 1.47 -0.64
CA THR A 112 -16.37 0.69 -1.00
C THR A 112 -16.62 -0.45 0.00
N LYS A 113 -15.59 -1.24 0.34
CA LYS A 113 -15.74 -2.35 1.28
C LYS A 113 -16.07 -1.90 2.70
N LEU A 114 -15.51 -0.78 3.15
CA LEU A 114 -15.78 -0.21 4.47
C LEU A 114 -17.27 0.13 4.63
N ASP A 115 -17.92 0.65 3.59
CA ASP A 115 -19.34 1.01 3.62
C ASP A 115 -20.27 -0.18 3.82
N PHE A 116 -19.87 -1.37 3.35
CA PHE A 116 -20.66 -2.59 3.46
C PHE A 116 -20.43 -3.41 4.73
N VAL A 117 -19.46 -3.06 5.58
CA VAL A 117 -19.31 -3.74 6.88
C VAL A 117 -20.54 -3.45 7.75
N PRO A 118 -21.26 -4.47 8.25
CA PRO A 118 -22.46 -4.29 9.06
C PRO A 118 -22.07 -3.85 10.48
N LEU A 119 -21.83 -2.55 10.63
CA LEU A 119 -21.40 -1.93 11.88
C LEU A 119 -22.60 -1.44 12.70
N GLU A 120 -22.44 -1.47 14.02
CA GLU A 120 -23.36 -0.79 14.92
C GLU A 120 -23.28 0.74 14.73
N LYS A 121 -24.37 1.43 15.06
CA LYS A 121 -24.48 2.89 14.84
C LYS A 121 -23.33 3.68 15.47
N ASP A 122 -22.83 3.22 16.61
CA ASP A 122 -21.75 3.88 17.35
C ASP A 122 -20.38 3.76 16.66
N LEU A 123 -20.22 2.82 15.73
CA LEU A 123 -19.00 2.65 14.94
C LEU A 123 -19.02 3.42 13.61
N LEU A 124 -20.17 3.89 13.14
CA LEU A 124 -20.27 4.64 11.89
C LEU A 124 -19.39 5.92 11.89
N PRO A 125 -19.36 6.73 12.97
CA PRO A 125 -18.48 7.89 13.03
C PRO A 125 -16.99 7.53 13.04
N ILE A 126 -16.62 6.38 13.62
CA ILE A 126 -15.24 5.88 13.63
C ILE A 126 -14.82 5.53 12.19
N ARG A 127 -15.67 4.79 11.47
CA ARG A 127 -15.45 4.47 10.06
C ARG A 127 -15.28 5.73 9.22
N GLU A 128 -16.18 6.71 9.38
CA GLU A 128 -16.12 7.97 8.63
C GLU A 128 -14.81 8.74 8.88
N LEU A 129 -14.36 8.84 10.14
CA LEU A 129 -13.10 9.48 10.48
C LEU A 129 -11.90 8.79 9.83
N VAL A 130 -11.87 7.45 9.80
CA VAL A 130 -10.80 6.69 9.16
C VAL A 130 -10.85 6.85 7.64
N THR A 131 -12.02 6.77 7.01
CA THR A 131 -12.16 7.01 5.56
C THR A 131 -11.63 8.38 5.18
N ARG A 132 -12.06 9.44 5.87
CA ARG A 132 -11.57 10.81 5.62
C ARG A 132 -10.07 10.95 5.88
N ALA A 133 -9.53 10.24 6.87
CA ALA A 133 -8.09 10.24 7.10
C ALA A 133 -7.35 9.62 5.90
N LEU A 134 -7.80 8.47 5.38
CA LEU A 134 -7.21 7.80 4.22
C LEU A 134 -7.27 8.68 2.96
N GLU A 135 -8.39 9.39 2.73
CA GLU A 135 -8.52 10.36 1.65
C GLU A 135 -7.50 11.51 1.76
N GLU A 136 -7.25 12.03 2.97
CA GLU A 136 -6.23 13.05 3.19
C GLU A 136 -4.80 12.50 3.02
N GLN A 137 -4.53 11.24 3.39
CA GLN A 137 -3.24 10.60 3.08
C GLN A 137 -3.04 10.47 1.57
N GLN A 138 -4.09 10.10 0.84
CA GLN A 138 -4.06 10.02 -0.61
C GLN A 138 -3.75 11.38 -1.23
N GLN A 139 -4.47 12.43 -0.83
CA GLN A 139 -4.20 13.79 -1.32
C GLN A 139 -2.77 14.24 -1.01
N TYR A 140 -2.26 13.90 0.17
CA TYR A 140 -0.86 14.13 0.52
C TYR A 140 0.10 13.42 -0.44
N PHE A 141 -0.06 12.11 -0.67
CA PHE A 141 0.82 11.38 -1.60
C PHE A 141 0.73 11.92 -3.04
N HIS A 142 -0.46 12.34 -3.49
CA HIS A 142 -0.62 13.05 -4.77
C HIS A 142 0.18 14.35 -4.81
N SER A 143 0.15 15.14 -3.74
CA SER A 143 0.89 16.42 -3.67
C SER A 143 2.39 16.21 -3.79
N ILE A 144 2.94 15.21 -3.09
CA ILE A 144 4.37 14.88 -3.12
C ILE A 144 4.81 14.40 -4.50
N VAL A 145 4.06 13.48 -5.11
CA VAL A 145 4.38 12.92 -6.44
C VAL A 145 4.30 14.01 -7.53
N ARG A 146 3.30 14.89 -7.48
CA ARG A 146 3.12 15.97 -8.49
C ARG A 146 4.13 17.10 -8.33
N GLY A 147 4.44 17.49 -7.09
CA GLY A 147 5.37 18.57 -6.80
C GLY A 147 6.82 18.27 -7.16
N ARG A 148 7.16 16.99 -7.45
CA ARG A 148 8.54 16.49 -7.55
C ARG A 148 9.37 16.84 -6.32
N GLU A 149 8.73 17.08 -5.18
CA GLU A 149 9.35 17.37 -3.90
C GLU A 149 9.86 16.04 -3.30
N ARG A 150 10.82 15.40 -3.97
CA ARG A 150 11.39 14.12 -3.53
C ARG A 150 12.09 14.25 -2.17
N ASP A 151 12.63 15.44 -1.89
CA ASP A 151 13.27 15.76 -0.61
C ASP A 151 12.27 15.86 0.56
N PHE A 152 10.95 15.95 0.30
CA PHE A 152 9.91 16.05 1.34
C PHE A 152 9.49 14.71 1.95
N TYR A 153 9.98 13.58 1.42
CA TYR A 153 9.84 12.29 2.09
C TYR A 153 10.86 12.11 3.23
N GLU A 154 11.54 13.18 3.66
CA GLU A 154 12.08 13.19 5.02
C GLU A 154 10.91 13.15 6.03
N PHE A 155 10.88 12.10 6.85
CA PHE A 155 9.83 11.81 7.83
C PHE A 155 9.44 13.03 8.71
N LYS A 156 10.39 13.95 8.96
CA LYS A 156 10.14 15.20 9.69
C LYS A 156 9.32 16.22 8.89
N ALA A 157 9.60 16.37 7.59
CA ALA A 157 8.86 17.30 6.71
C ALA A 157 7.43 16.81 6.47
N SER A 158 7.24 15.49 6.33
CA SER A 158 5.91 14.89 6.18
C SER A 158 4.99 15.18 7.37
N ARG A 159 5.49 15.12 8.61
CA ARG A 159 4.68 15.36 9.83
C ARG A 159 4.24 16.81 10.01
N ALA A 160 4.94 17.76 9.38
CA ALA A 160 4.54 19.16 9.38
C ALA A 160 3.46 19.47 8.34
N HIS A 161 3.23 18.57 7.37
CA HIS A 161 2.28 18.81 6.29
C HIS A 161 0.83 18.91 6.83
N PRO A 162 0.04 19.94 6.46
CA PRO A 162 -1.31 20.15 7.00
C PRO A 162 -2.25 18.94 6.81
N MET A 163 -2.21 18.28 5.65
CA MET A 163 -3.03 17.08 5.40
C MET A 163 -2.62 15.90 6.29
N VAL A 164 -1.33 15.73 6.56
CA VAL A 164 -0.83 14.69 7.45
C VAL A 164 -1.32 14.95 8.87
N GLN A 165 -1.17 16.18 9.37
CA GLN A 165 -1.67 16.56 10.70
C GLN A 165 -3.19 16.40 10.83
N SER A 166 -3.93 16.74 9.78
CA SER A 166 -5.38 16.56 9.73
C SER A 166 -5.76 15.08 9.79
N ALA A 167 -5.09 14.23 9.01
CA ALA A 167 -5.31 12.79 9.00
C ALA A 167 -4.98 12.17 10.36
N SER A 168 -3.83 12.52 10.94
CA SER A 168 -3.41 12.07 12.28
C SER A 168 -4.43 12.43 13.36
N LYS A 169 -4.99 13.65 13.33
CA LYS A 169 -6.03 14.07 14.28
C LYS A 169 -7.29 13.23 14.15
N LYS A 170 -7.71 12.89 12.93
CA LYS A 170 -8.88 12.03 12.69
C LYS A 170 -8.64 10.60 13.16
N LEU A 171 -7.48 10.03 12.85
CA LEU A 171 -7.10 8.69 13.31
C LEU A 171 -7.05 8.62 14.85
N ARG A 172 -6.47 9.63 15.51
CA ARG A 172 -6.45 9.69 16.98
C ARG A 172 -7.85 9.78 17.56
N ARG A 173 -8.71 10.65 17.02
CA ARG A 173 -10.10 10.77 17.47
C ARG A 173 -10.87 9.47 17.28
N ALA A 174 -10.69 8.80 16.14
CA ALA A 174 -11.32 7.52 15.87
C ALA A 174 -10.85 6.43 16.83
N TYR A 175 -9.55 6.39 17.14
CA TYR A 175 -8.99 5.50 18.17
C TYR A 175 -9.57 5.77 19.56
N ASP A 176 -9.62 7.04 19.98
CA ASP A 176 -10.16 7.43 21.28
C ASP A 176 -11.64 7.01 21.41
N MET A 177 -12.43 7.23 20.35
CA MET A 177 -13.81 6.77 20.28
C MET A 177 -13.91 5.25 20.37
N LEU A 178 -13.08 4.50 19.62
CA LEU A 178 -13.08 3.04 19.66
C LEU A 178 -12.73 2.50 21.06
N MET A 179 -11.76 3.11 21.73
CA MET A 179 -11.34 2.74 23.09
C MET A 179 -12.40 3.05 24.14
N LEU A 180 -13.21 4.09 23.94
CA LEU A 180 -14.35 4.42 24.78
C LEU A 180 -15.50 3.42 24.57
N THR A 181 -15.90 3.20 23.30
CA THR A 181 -16.97 2.26 22.92
C THR A 181 -16.65 0.85 23.40
N TYR A 182 -15.41 0.40 23.26
CA TYR A 182 -14.96 -0.94 23.66
C TYR A 182 -14.03 -0.92 24.88
N SER A 183 -14.40 -0.10 25.87
CA SER A 183 -13.67 0.02 27.13
C SER A 183 -13.63 -1.28 27.96
N SER A 184 -14.55 -2.21 27.75
CA SER A 184 -14.55 -3.51 28.44
C SER A 184 -13.64 -4.56 27.79
N GLU A 185 -13.15 -4.32 26.57
CA GLU A 185 -12.43 -5.31 25.76
C GLU A 185 -11.11 -5.79 26.42
N SER A 186 -10.63 -6.95 26.00
CA SER A 186 -9.37 -7.56 26.45
C SER A 186 -8.16 -6.65 26.17
N ALA A 187 -7.13 -6.77 27.01
CA ALA A 187 -5.89 -6.01 26.85
C ALA A 187 -5.18 -6.34 25.52
N HIS A 188 -5.30 -7.58 25.03
CA HIS A 188 -4.79 -8.01 23.73
C HIS A 188 -5.50 -7.28 22.58
N ASN A 189 -6.83 -7.29 22.53
CA ASN A 189 -7.59 -6.65 21.46
C ASN A 189 -7.47 -5.11 21.49
N LYS A 190 -7.39 -4.49 22.67
CA LYS A 190 -7.07 -3.06 22.79
C LYS A 190 -5.68 -2.72 22.23
N ARG A 191 -4.70 -3.61 22.39
CA ARG A 191 -3.39 -3.46 21.76
C ARG A 191 -3.48 -3.58 20.24
N ALA A 192 -4.29 -4.51 19.73
CA ALA A 192 -4.60 -4.59 18.32
C ALA A 192 -5.17 -3.27 17.79
N PHE A 193 -6.14 -2.66 18.48
CA PHE A 193 -6.67 -1.35 18.10
C PHE A 193 -5.54 -0.31 17.98
N GLY A 194 -4.74 -0.15 19.03
CA GLY A 194 -3.64 0.81 19.03
C GLY A 194 -2.64 0.59 17.89
N ASP A 195 -2.28 -0.66 17.62
CA ASP A 195 -1.31 -1.02 16.57
C ASP A 195 -1.83 -0.67 15.17
N HIS A 196 -3.10 -0.92 14.86
CA HIS A 196 -3.69 -0.57 13.54
C HIS A 196 -3.71 0.95 13.32
N PHE A 197 -4.20 1.71 14.30
CA PHE A 197 -4.25 3.18 14.19
C PHE A 197 -2.85 3.80 14.14
N ALA A 198 -1.89 3.26 14.90
CA ALA A 198 -0.50 3.73 14.86
C ALA A 198 0.20 3.43 13.53
N ALA A 199 -0.20 2.36 12.83
CA ALA A 199 0.33 2.01 11.52
C ALA A 199 -0.30 2.81 10.38
N LEU A 200 -1.55 3.22 10.52
CA LEU A 200 -2.16 4.19 9.62
C LEU A 200 -1.59 5.61 9.83
N ASP A 201 -1.13 5.96 11.03
CA ASP A 201 -0.59 7.29 11.34
C ASP A 201 0.85 7.54 10.82
N PHE A 202 1.21 8.82 10.59
CA PHE A 202 2.52 9.28 10.10
C PHE A 202 3.61 9.33 11.19
#